data_AF-A0A8S2D7N9-F1
#
_entry.id   AF-A0A8S2D7N9-F1
#
_cell.length_a   1.000
_cell.length_b   1.000
_cell.length_c   1.000
_cell.angle_alpha   90.00
_cell.angle_beta   90.00
_cell.angle_gamma   90.00
#
_symmetry.space_group_name_H-M   'P 1'
#
loop_
_entity.id
_entity.type
_entity.pdbx_description
1 polymer ?
#
loop_
_entity_poly.entity_id
_entity_poly.type
_entity_poly.pdbx_seq_one_letter_code
_entity_poly.pdbx_strand_id
1 'polypeptide(L)'
;MWKNCLSRSKPYLISTKLQQKQIVGYGEHILFLRLQFVFTGQIFRFLEQNWKRYLDDCFLPWPFDNETLILFQKHLDFLDPNLNFILTGNGQEIPFLNVLVKNHQAKIETDIFYKLTNSFQYLHFKSSHPRATKRNIPYNLARNICLIVSDPCTRVLRLNELKEYLLARGYPSLLSDAIRKSYDNASSATTNQVAQRQRLAPLTFVSTYNPNNLDLFPFIRSLLPQMNTQDLLIRKLKEKEFRRKYHPSLNPDDED
;
A
#
# COMPACT_ATOMS: atom_id res chain seq x y z
N MET A 1 -8.27 -7.63 -6.61
CA MET A 1 -7.85 -7.57 -8.03
C MET A 1 -7.24 -8.88 -8.55
N TRP A 2 -6.90 -9.86 -7.70
CA TRP A 2 -6.11 -11.04 -8.09
C TRP A 2 -6.91 -12.36 -8.27
N LYS A 3 -8.23 -12.35 -8.02
CA LYS A 3 -9.01 -13.59 -7.84
C LYS A 3 -9.28 -14.39 -9.12
N ASN A 4 -9.08 -13.83 -10.32
CA ASN A 4 -9.56 -14.43 -11.56
C ASN A 4 -8.49 -14.98 -12.52
N CYS A 5 -7.18 -14.80 -12.26
CA CYS A 5 -6.17 -15.06 -13.29
C CYS A 5 -5.47 -16.43 -13.24
N LEU A 6 -5.68 -17.27 -12.22
CA LEU A 6 -4.64 -18.24 -11.84
C LEU A 6 -5.16 -19.61 -11.38
N SER A 7 -5.94 -20.30 -12.21
CA SER A 7 -6.45 -21.65 -11.87
C SER A 7 -5.57 -22.82 -12.35
N ARG A 8 -4.44 -22.60 -13.04
CA ARG A 8 -3.65 -23.71 -13.63
C ARG A 8 -2.12 -23.53 -13.68
N SER A 9 -1.52 -22.61 -12.93
CA SER A 9 -0.09 -22.31 -13.11
C SER A 9 0.73 -22.17 -11.85
N LYS A 10 2.02 -22.53 -11.97
CA LYS A 10 3.06 -22.23 -10.98
C LYS A 10 3.31 -20.72 -11.04
N PRO A 11 2.98 -19.93 -10.01
CA PRO A 11 3.36 -18.54 -10.00
C PRO A 11 4.87 -18.47 -9.81
N TYR A 12 5.60 -18.24 -10.89
CA TYR A 12 6.92 -17.64 -10.80
C TYR A 12 6.72 -16.14 -10.58
N LEU A 13 7.66 -15.48 -9.91
CA LEU A 13 7.63 -14.03 -9.74
C LEU A 13 8.95 -13.45 -10.24
N ILE A 14 8.86 -12.22 -10.73
CA ILE A 14 9.97 -11.52 -11.34
C ILE A 14 10.13 -10.26 -10.51
N SER A 15 10.93 -10.31 -9.44
CA SER A 15 11.19 -9.10 -8.65
C SER A 15 12.48 -8.46 -9.16
N THR A 16 12.36 -7.22 -9.60
CA THR A 16 13.52 -6.41 -9.96
C THR A 16 14.01 -5.66 -8.73
N LYS A 17 15.28 -5.81 -8.37
CA LYS A 17 15.94 -4.85 -7.46
C LYS A 17 16.35 -3.63 -8.28
N LEU A 18 15.39 -2.83 -8.70
CA LEU A 18 15.64 -1.59 -9.41
C LEU A 18 15.81 -0.46 -8.39
N GLN A 19 16.95 0.24 -8.43
CA GLN A 19 17.18 1.47 -7.66
C GLN A 19 16.91 2.76 -8.46
N GLN A 20 16.39 2.68 -9.69
CA GLN A 20 16.22 3.84 -10.56
C GLN A 20 14.86 3.90 -11.25
N LYS A 21 14.00 4.80 -10.74
CA LYS A 21 12.59 4.98 -11.11
C LYS A 21 12.31 5.40 -12.56
N GLN A 22 13.27 5.96 -13.28
CA GLN A 22 13.03 6.55 -14.61
C GLN A 22 13.30 5.60 -15.79
N ILE A 23 14.03 4.51 -15.60
CA ILE A 23 14.50 3.63 -16.68
C ILE A 23 13.49 2.50 -17.01
N VAL A 24 12.60 2.19 -16.06
CA VAL A 24 11.79 0.97 -16.10
C VAL A 24 10.66 1.01 -17.13
N GLY A 25 9.95 2.13 -17.26
CA GLY A 25 8.80 2.22 -18.18
C GLY A 25 9.20 2.16 -19.66
N TYR A 26 10.34 2.76 -20.01
CA TYR A 26 10.91 2.64 -21.36
C TYR A 26 11.43 1.22 -21.63
N GLY A 27 12.07 0.61 -20.63
CA GLY A 27 12.51 -0.79 -20.69
C GLY A 27 11.35 -1.76 -20.90
N GLU A 28 10.20 -1.54 -20.25
CA GLU A 28 8.97 -2.33 -20.45
C GLU A 28 8.50 -2.26 -21.91
N HIS A 29 8.45 -1.07 -22.51
CA HIS A 29 8.01 -0.93 -23.89
C HIS A 29 8.93 -1.68 -24.87
N ILE A 30 10.25 -1.53 -24.70
CA ILE A 30 11.24 -2.27 -25.50
C ILE A 30 11.09 -3.77 -25.30
N LEU A 31 10.88 -4.21 -24.06
CA LEU A 31 10.68 -5.61 -23.73
C LEU A 31 9.49 -6.18 -24.50
N PHE A 32 8.31 -5.56 -24.41
CA PHE A 32 7.13 -6.04 -25.12
C PHE A 32 7.30 -6.02 -26.65
N LEU A 33 7.98 -5.00 -27.20
CA LEU A 33 8.32 -4.97 -28.63
C LEU A 33 9.23 -6.12 -29.07
N ARG A 34 10.14 -6.59 -28.21
CA ARG A 34 11.00 -7.74 -28.50
C ARG A 34 10.24 -9.06 -28.32
N LEU A 35 9.47 -9.18 -27.25
CA LEU A 35 8.73 -10.40 -26.91
C LEU A 35 7.73 -10.80 -27.99
N GLN A 36 7.16 -9.83 -28.74
CA GLN A 36 6.22 -10.12 -29.83
C GLN A 36 6.84 -10.96 -30.97
N PHE A 37 8.16 -10.87 -31.16
CA PHE A 37 8.88 -11.60 -32.22
C PHE A 37 9.49 -12.92 -31.71
N VAL A 38 9.63 -13.07 -30.40
CA VAL A 38 10.27 -14.24 -29.76
C VAL A 38 9.22 -15.27 -29.36
N PHE A 39 8.12 -14.83 -28.76
CA PHE A 39 7.10 -15.71 -28.22
C PHE A 39 5.93 -15.86 -29.18
N THR A 40 5.33 -17.05 -29.19
CA THR A 40 4.09 -17.29 -29.96
C THR A 40 2.97 -16.38 -29.48
N GLY A 41 2.02 -16.06 -30.36
CA GLY A 41 0.95 -15.08 -30.05
C GLY A 41 0.13 -15.41 -28.80
N GLN A 42 0.02 -16.68 -28.42
CA GLN A 42 -0.67 -17.08 -27.19
C GLN A 42 0.13 -16.72 -25.92
N ILE A 43 1.44 -16.99 -25.92
CA ILE A 43 2.32 -16.64 -24.80
C ILE A 43 2.42 -15.11 -24.69
N PHE A 44 2.61 -14.41 -25.80
CA PHE A 44 2.70 -12.95 -25.81
C PHE A 44 1.43 -12.28 -25.24
N ARG A 45 0.24 -12.70 -25.69
CA ARG A 45 -1.03 -12.18 -25.15
C ARG A 45 -1.18 -12.45 -23.66
N PHE A 46 -0.73 -13.61 -23.20
CA PHE A 46 -0.74 -13.94 -21.78
C PHE A 46 0.17 -12.98 -20.99
N LEU A 47 1.38 -12.69 -21.48
CA LEU A 47 2.32 -11.76 -20.84
C LEU A 47 1.72 -10.36 -20.75
N GLU A 48 1.16 -9.84 -21.84
CA GLU A 48 0.57 -8.50 -21.89
C GLU A 48 -0.59 -8.34 -20.89
N GLN A 49 -1.43 -9.38 -20.75
CA GLN A 49 -2.58 -9.33 -19.85
C GLN A 49 -2.19 -9.49 -18.37
N ASN A 50 -1.17 -10.31 -18.09
CA ASN A 50 -0.86 -10.75 -16.72
C ASN A 50 0.37 -10.08 -16.11
N TRP A 51 1.16 -9.35 -16.88
CA TRP A 51 2.22 -8.49 -16.34
C TRP A 51 1.61 -7.41 -15.47
N LYS A 52 2.07 -7.33 -14.22
CA LYS A 52 1.71 -6.27 -13.27
C LYS A 52 2.99 -5.72 -12.68
N ARG A 53 3.09 -4.39 -12.61
CA ARG A 53 4.21 -3.71 -11.97
C ARG A 53 3.71 -2.74 -10.92
N TYR A 54 4.44 -2.67 -9.81
CA TYR A 54 4.29 -1.65 -8.79
C TYR A 54 5.66 -1.03 -8.50
N LEU A 55 5.88 0.21 -8.95
CA LEU A 55 7.19 0.87 -8.89
C LEU A 55 8.28 -0.02 -9.51
N ASP A 56 9.19 -0.50 -8.67
CA ASP A 56 10.35 -1.31 -9.04
C ASP A 56 10.07 -2.82 -8.90
N ASP A 57 8.90 -3.25 -8.44
CA ASP A 57 8.55 -4.67 -8.28
C ASP A 57 7.57 -5.13 -9.38
N CYS A 58 7.90 -6.25 -10.05
CA CYS A 58 7.04 -6.87 -11.05
C CYS A 58 6.42 -8.18 -10.53
N PHE A 59 5.23 -8.49 -11.04
CA PHE A 59 4.48 -9.71 -10.77
C PHE A 59 4.00 -10.25 -12.11
N LEU A 60 4.40 -11.49 -12.42
CA LEU A 60 3.96 -12.18 -13.62
C LEU A 60 3.77 -13.66 -13.28
N PRO A 61 2.54 -14.17 -13.18
CA PRO A 61 2.35 -15.60 -13.04
C PRO A 61 2.81 -16.32 -14.30
N TRP A 62 3.40 -17.52 -14.19
CA TRP A 62 3.95 -18.21 -15.36
C TRP A 62 3.39 -19.63 -15.54
N PRO A 63 2.44 -19.82 -16.48
CA PRO A 63 1.78 -21.10 -16.73
C PRO A 63 2.56 -22.06 -17.63
N PHE A 64 3.64 -21.59 -18.24
CA PHE A 64 4.37 -22.34 -19.24
C PHE A 64 5.52 -23.14 -18.60
N ASP A 65 6.26 -23.85 -19.44
CA ASP A 65 7.42 -24.64 -19.07
C ASP A 65 8.60 -23.76 -18.57
N ASN A 66 9.60 -24.41 -17.97
CA ASN A 66 10.77 -23.73 -17.43
C ASN A 66 11.71 -23.21 -18.54
N GLU A 67 11.72 -23.82 -19.72
CA GLU A 67 12.61 -23.40 -20.80
C GLU A 67 12.18 -22.04 -21.36
N THR A 68 10.87 -21.85 -21.55
CA THR A 68 10.28 -20.56 -21.93
C THR A 68 10.47 -19.49 -20.85
N LEU A 69 10.47 -19.88 -19.56
CA LEU A 69 10.78 -18.97 -18.46
C LEU A 69 12.25 -18.51 -18.48
N ILE A 70 13.19 -19.43 -18.71
CA ILE A 70 14.62 -19.11 -18.83
C ILE A 70 14.85 -18.22 -20.06
N LEU A 71 14.17 -18.50 -21.17
CA LEU A 71 14.23 -17.66 -22.36
C LEU A 71 13.72 -16.24 -22.06
N PHE A 72 12.61 -16.13 -21.33
CA PHE A 72 12.07 -14.84 -20.89
C PHE A 72 13.07 -14.07 -20.03
N GLN A 73 13.72 -14.73 -19.08
CA GLN A 73 14.77 -14.13 -18.24
C GLN A 73 15.92 -13.58 -19.07
N LYS A 74 16.41 -14.34 -20.05
CA LYS A 74 17.49 -13.88 -20.95
C LYS A 74 17.12 -12.60 -21.70
N HIS A 75 15.85 -12.48 -22.11
CA HIS A 75 15.38 -11.26 -22.77
C HIS A 75 15.26 -10.08 -21.82
N LEU A 76 14.93 -10.30 -20.55
CA LEU A 76 14.97 -9.28 -19.51
C LEU A 76 16.40 -8.78 -19.28
N ASP A 77 17.34 -9.70 -19.08
CA ASP A 77 18.76 -9.37 -18.82
C ASP A 77 19.42 -8.65 -20.01
N PHE A 78 18.91 -8.86 -21.23
CA PHE A 78 19.38 -8.18 -22.45
C PHE A 78 18.77 -6.77 -22.65
N LEU A 79 17.85 -6.31 -21.79
CA LEU A 79 17.29 -4.97 -21.91
C LEU A 79 18.33 -3.90 -21.58
N ASP A 80 19.09 -4.10 -20.51
CA ASP A 80 20.09 -3.16 -20.05
C ASP A 80 21.15 -3.92 -19.22
N PRO A 81 22.44 -3.83 -19.57
CA PRO A 81 23.52 -4.50 -18.83
C PRO A 81 23.67 -4.02 -17.38
N ASN A 82 23.09 -2.87 -17.01
CA ASN A 82 23.08 -2.36 -15.64
C ASN A 82 21.84 -2.82 -14.84
N LEU A 83 20.88 -3.48 -15.49
CA LEU A 83 19.65 -3.97 -14.86
C LEU A 83 19.74 -5.48 -14.63
N ASN A 84 19.85 -5.86 -13.36
CA ASN A 84 19.80 -7.26 -12.96
C ASN A 84 18.38 -7.65 -12.60
N PHE A 85 17.76 -8.47 -13.46
CA PHE A 85 16.44 -9.05 -13.21
C PHE A 85 16.59 -10.34 -12.41
N ILE A 86 15.94 -10.41 -11.25
CA ILE A 86 15.98 -11.59 -10.40
C ILE A 86 14.61 -12.29 -10.48
N LEU A 87 14.59 -13.46 -11.11
CA LEU A 87 13.46 -14.37 -10.98
C LEU A 87 13.50 -14.99 -9.58
N THR A 88 12.45 -14.74 -8.81
CA THR A 88 12.26 -15.30 -7.47
C THR A 88 10.96 -16.07 -7.45
N GLY A 89 10.94 -17.30 -6.92
CA GLY A 89 9.71 -18.05 -6.75
C GLY A 89 9.92 -19.55 -6.85
N ASN A 90 9.27 -20.28 -5.96
CA ASN A 90 9.30 -21.74 -5.91
C ASN A 90 7.99 -22.38 -6.42
N GLY A 91 7.06 -21.57 -6.93
CA GLY A 91 5.73 -22.00 -7.39
C GLY A 91 4.73 -22.32 -6.28
N GLN A 92 5.13 -22.26 -5.00
CA GLN A 92 4.28 -22.49 -3.84
C GLN A 92 3.91 -21.19 -3.15
N GLU A 93 4.88 -20.34 -2.87
CA GLU A 93 4.62 -19.04 -2.28
C GLU A 93 5.65 -18.00 -2.70
N ILE A 94 5.22 -16.75 -2.70
CA ILE A 94 6.07 -15.63 -3.08
C ILE A 94 5.68 -14.35 -2.32
N PRO A 95 6.66 -13.67 -1.69
CA PRO A 95 6.44 -12.32 -1.23
C PRO A 95 6.37 -11.34 -2.40
N PHE A 96 5.31 -10.53 -2.44
CA PHE A 96 5.17 -9.38 -3.34
C PHE A 96 4.64 -8.18 -2.56
N LEU A 97 5.46 -7.13 -2.43
CA LEU A 97 5.21 -6.00 -1.55
C LEU A 97 5.00 -6.45 -0.09
N ASN A 98 3.84 -6.12 0.49
CA ASN A 98 3.43 -6.53 1.84
C ASN A 98 2.47 -7.74 1.83
N VAL A 99 2.43 -8.49 0.73
CA VAL A 99 1.53 -9.63 0.53
C VAL A 99 2.35 -10.88 0.25
N LEU A 100 2.05 -11.96 0.97
CA LEU A 100 2.55 -13.30 0.67
C LEU A 100 1.50 -13.99 -0.19
N VAL A 101 1.81 -14.20 -1.46
CA VAL A 101 0.93 -14.90 -2.41
C VAL A 101 1.27 -16.38 -2.34
N LYS A 102 0.29 -17.20 -1.95
CA LYS A 102 0.41 -18.65 -1.82
C LYS A 102 -0.43 -19.32 -2.89
N ASN A 103 0.10 -20.39 -3.46
CA ASN A 103 -0.60 -21.28 -4.37
C ASN A 103 -0.99 -22.54 -3.59
N HIS A 104 -2.25 -22.61 -3.20
CA HIS A 104 -2.81 -23.75 -2.50
C HIS A 104 -3.77 -24.50 -3.43
N GLN A 105 -3.34 -25.66 -3.93
CA GLN A 105 -4.16 -26.55 -4.77
C GLN A 105 -4.83 -25.84 -5.97
N ALA A 106 -4.05 -25.07 -6.73
CA ALA A 106 -4.52 -24.28 -7.89
C ALA A 106 -5.49 -23.13 -7.54
N LYS A 107 -5.54 -22.74 -6.27
CA LYS A 107 -6.21 -21.53 -5.78
C LYS A 107 -5.18 -20.59 -5.17
N ILE A 108 -5.29 -19.31 -5.49
CA ILE A 108 -4.49 -18.29 -4.85
C ILE A 108 -5.07 -17.93 -3.49
N GLU A 109 -4.21 -18.05 -2.51
CA GLU A 109 -4.42 -17.52 -1.17
C GLU A 109 -3.42 -16.40 -0.93
N THR A 110 -3.84 -15.40 -0.17
CA THR A 110 -3.00 -14.26 0.18
C THR A 110 -2.93 -14.15 1.69
N ASP A 111 -1.74 -13.88 2.19
CA ASP A 111 -1.45 -13.61 3.59
C ASP A 111 -0.59 -12.33 3.67
N ILE A 112 -0.40 -11.79 4.87
CA ILE A 112 0.49 -10.65 5.06
C ILE A 112 1.94 -11.14 5.03
N PHE A 113 2.77 -10.44 4.28
CA PHE A 113 4.22 -10.66 4.33
C PHE A 113 4.89 -9.60 5.20
N TYR A 114 5.67 -10.05 6.18
CA TYR A 114 6.54 -9.21 6.98
C TYR A 114 7.99 -9.55 6.66
N LYS A 115 8.79 -8.54 6.29
CA LYS A 115 10.24 -8.71 6.14
C LYS A 115 10.85 -9.10 7.49
N LEU A 116 11.94 -9.85 7.47
CA LEU A 116 12.69 -10.21 8.69
C LEU A 116 13.13 -8.99 9.50
N THR A 117 13.34 -7.85 8.84
CA THR A 117 13.68 -6.57 9.47
C THR A 117 12.49 -5.85 10.11
N ASN A 118 11.26 -6.36 9.97
CA ASN A 118 10.09 -5.76 10.59
C ASN A 118 10.06 -6.08 12.09
N SER A 119 10.37 -5.08 12.90
CA SER A 119 10.38 -5.14 14.35
C SER A 119 9.02 -4.86 15.01
N PHE A 120 7.97 -4.63 14.20
CA PHE A 120 6.63 -4.24 14.68
C PHE A 120 6.64 -3.02 15.64
N GLN A 121 7.61 -2.12 15.46
CA GLN A 121 7.77 -0.89 16.25
C GLN A 121 6.72 0.16 15.89
N TYR A 122 5.45 -0.12 16.16
CA TYR A 122 4.36 0.86 15.98
C TYR A 122 4.55 2.06 16.90
N LEU A 123 3.87 3.17 16.61
CA LEU A 123 3.93 4.36 17.46
C LEU A 123 3.44 4.04 18.89
N HIS A 124 4.20 4.43 19.93
CA HIS A 124 3.76 4.18 21.31
C HIS A 124 2.54 5.04 21.68
N PHE A 125 1.57 4.51 22.45
CA PHE A 125 0.32 5.23 22.74
C PHE A 125 0.52 6.53 23.55
N LYS A 126 1.51 6.55 24.45
CA LYS A 126 1.87 7.74 25.24
C LYS A 126 2.72 8.76 24.48
N SER A 127 3.09 8.48 23.22
CA SER A 127 3.88 9.41 22.42
C SER A 127 3.15 10.75 22.17
N SER A 128 3.96 11.79 21.92
CA SER A 128 3.54 13.16 21.63
C SER A 128 2.99 13.28 20.20
N HIS A 129 1.92 12.56 19.90
CA HIS A 129 1.26 12.54 18.60
C HIS A 129 -0.25 12.80 18.71
N PRO A 130 -0.89 13.34 17.67
CA PRO A 130 -2.33 13.57 17.68
C PRO A 130 -3.12 12.30 18.03
N ARG A 131 -4.13 12.44 18.89
CA ARG A 131 -5.02 11.32 19.29
C ARG A 131 -5.64 10.61 18.07
N ALA A 132 -5.97 11.37 17.03
CA ALA A 132 -6.52 10.83 15.78
C ALA A 132 -5.53 9.88 15.08
N THR A 133 -4.26 10.26 14.98
CA THR A 133 -3.20 9.41 14.41
C THR A 133 -3.07 8.12 15.18
N LYS A 134 -2.99 8.20 16.51
CA LYS A 134 -2.89 7.02 17.38
C LYS A 134 -4.09 6.10 17.21
N ARG A 135 -5.33 6.62 17.20
CA ARG A 135 -6.55 5.81 16.99
C ARG A 135 -6.62 5.18 15.59
N ASN A 136 -6.07 5.83 14.57
CA ASN A 136 -6.12 5.33 13.19
C ASN A 136 -5.14 4.19 12.92
N ILE A 137 -4.03 4.10 13.66
CA ILE A 137 -3.02 3.05 13.47
C ILE A 137 -3.64 1.65 13.58
N PRO A 138 -4.31 1.28 14.70
CA PRO A 138 -4.97 -0.02 14.83
C PRO A 138 -6.00 -0.31 13.73
N TYR A 139 -6.83 0.69 13.40
CA TYR A 139 -7.87 0.55 12.40
C TYR A 139 -7.30 0.25 11.02
N ASN A 140 -6.28 1.01 10.59
CA ASN A 140 -5.67 0.84 9.27
C ASN A 140 -4.91 -0.48 9.18
N LEU A 141 -4.19 -0.88 10.23
CA LEU A 141 -3.50 -2.16 10.28
C LEU A 141 -4.50 -3.31 10.16
N ALA A 142 -5.54 -3.32 11.00
CA ALA A 142 -6.58 -4.36 10.98
C ALA A 142 -7.34 -4.40 9.64
N ARG A 143 -7.67 -3.23 9.07
CA ARG A 143 -8.29 -3.13 7.74
C ARG A 143 -7.40 -3.72 6.66
N ASN A 144 -6.09 -3.46 6.69
CA ASN A 144 -5.15 -4.05 5.74
C ASN A 144 -5.12 -5.58 5.87
N ILE A 145 -5.12 -6.12 7.10
CA ILE A 145 -5.22 -7.58 7.32
C ILE A 145 -6.49 -8.14 6.68
N CYS A 146 -7.63 -7.51 6.91
CA CYS A 146 -8.90 -7.98 6.36
C CYS A 146 -8.97 -7.92 4.82
N LEU A 147 -8.27 -6.97 4.20
CA LEU A 147 -8.22 -6.82 2.75
C LEU A 147 -7.21 -7.76 2.08
N ILE A 148 -6.08 -8.01 2.74
CA ILE A 148 -4.98 -8.81 2.20
C ILE A 148 -5.23 -10.28 2.47
N VAL A 149 -5.56 -10.66 3.70
CA VAL A 149 -5.63 -12.07 4.09
C VAL A 149 -6.90 -12.71 3.53
N SER A 150 -6.77 -13.67 2.63
CA SER A 150 -7.91 -14.31 1.97
C SER A 150 -8.59 -15.35 2.87
N ASP A 151 -7.80 -16.14 3.59
CA ASP A 151 -8.29 -17.23 4.44
C ASP A 151 -8.86 -16.69 5.77
N PRO A 152 -10.12 -17.02 6.14
CA PRO A 152 -10.74 -16.53 7.37
C PRO A 152 -10.02 -16.97 8.65
N CYS A 153 -9.53 -18.22 8.71
CA CYS A 153 -8.84 -18.75 9.89
C CYS A 153 -7.52 -18.01 10.13
N THR A 154 -6.72 -17.88 9.08
CA THR A 154 -5.47 -17.12 9.08
C THR A 154 -5.74 -15.64 9.40
N ARG A 155 -6.83 -15.06 8.89
CA ARG A 155 -7.18 -13.66 9.18
C ARG A 155 -7.40 -13.44 10.68
N VAL A 156 -8.12 -14.34 11.35
CA VAL A 156 -8.33 -14.25 12.81
C VAL A 156 -7.00 -14.37 13.56
N LEU A 157 -6.14 -15.31 13.15
CA LEU A 157 -4.80 -15.46 13.72
C LEU A 157 -3.98 -14.15 13.59
N ARG A 158 -3.90 -13.59 12.37
CA ARG A 158 -3.16 -12.34 12.11
C ARG A 158 -3.71 -11.15 12.89
N LEU A 159 -5.03 -11.07 13.07
CA LEU A 159 -5.66 -10.02 13.89
C LEU A 159 -5.33 -10.17 15.38
N ASN A 160 -5.19 -11.41 15.87
CA ASN A 160 -4.76 -11.67 17.24
C ASN A 160 -3.28 -11.29 17.44
N GLU A 161 -2.39 -11.66 16.51
CA GLU A 161 -0.99 -11.22 16.51
C GLU A 161 -0.90 -9.68 16.54
N LEU A 162 -1.66 -9.00 15.69
CA LEU A 162 -1.72 -7.54 15.67
C LEU A 162 -2.16 -6.95 17.02
N LYS A 163 -3.13 -7.57 17.68
CA LYS A 163 -3.60 -7.14 19.00
C LYS A 163 -2.47 -7.23 20.02
N GLU A 164 -1.69 -8.30 20.03
CA GLU A 164 -0.55 -8.47 20.93
C GLU A 164 0.52 -7.40 20.69
N TYR A 165 0.87 -7.13 19.42
CA TYR A 165 1.83 -6.07 19.09
C TYR A 165 1.35 -4.68 19.55
N LEU A 166 0.07 -4.38 19.42
CA LEU A 166 -0.49 -3.08 19.84
C LEU A 166 -0.58 -2.97 21.37
N LEU A 167 -0.90 -4.05 22.07
CA LEU A 167 -0.89 -4.09 23.54
C LEU A 167 0.52 -3.83 24.08
N ALA A 168 1.55 -4.43 23.48
CA ALA A 168 2.95 -4.19 23.83
C ALA A 168 3.36 -2.70 23.67
N ARG A 169 2.66 -1.94 22.81
CA ARG A 169 2.89 -0.49 22.60
C ARG A 169 1.98 0.41 23.43
N GLY A 170 1.28 -0.16 24.42
CA GLY A 170 0.47 0.57 25.40
C GLY A 170 -0.87 1.06 24.88
N TYR A 171 -1.36 0.50 23.75
CA TYR A 171 -2.70 0.84 23.26
C TYR A 171 -3.79 0.21 24.14
N PRO A 172 -4.88 0.95 24.43
CA PRO A 172 -5.94 0.48 25.32
C PRO A 172 -6.76 -0.66 24.70
N SER A 173 -7.38 -1.52 25.52
CA SER A 173 -8.16 -2.69 25.09
C SER A 173 -9.35 -2.40 24.16
N LEU A 174 -9.81 -1.13 24.08
CA LEU A 174 -10.79 -0.61 23.10
C LEU A 174 -10.39 -0.79 21.62
N LEU A 175 -9.21 -1.35 21.36
CA LEU A 175 -8.75 -1.85 20.06
C LEU A 175 -9.69 -2.89 19.43
N SER A 176 -10.36 -3.71 20.24
CA SER A 176 -11.30 -4.73 19.76
C SER A 176 -12.41 -4.14 18.89
N ASP A 177 -12.89 -2.95 19.24
CA ASP A 177 -13.93 -2.24 18.48
C ASP A 177 -13.39 -1.71 17.16
N ALA A 178 -12.13 -1.28 17.11
CA ALA A 178 -11.48 -0.85 15.87
C ALA A 178 -11.25 -2.04 14.93
N ILE A 179 -10.86 -3.19 15.47
CA ILE A 179 -10.69 -4.45 14.73
C ILE A 179 -12.05 -4.93 14.21
N ARG A 180 -13.08 -4.97 15.06
CA ARG A 180 -14.45 -5.32 14.65
C ARG A 180 -14.98 -4.39 13.55
N LYS A 181 -14.86 -3.07 13.73
CA LYS A 181 -15.24 -2.09 12.70
C LYS A 181 -14.48 -2.32 11.39
N SER A 182 -13.22 -2.74 11.44
CA SER A 182 -12.45 -3.02 10.23
C SER A 182 -12.98 -4.26 9.50
N TYR A 183 -13.43 -5.28 10.23
CA TYR A 183 -14.03 -6.50 9.67
C TYR A 183 -15.35 -6.21 8.94
N ASP A 184 -16.24 -5.44 9.58
CA ASP A 184 -17.54 -5.06 9.03
C ASP A 184 -17.39 -4.19 7.76
N ASN A 185 -16.43 -3.26 7.78
CA ASN A 185 -16.16 -2.36 6.65
C ASN A 185 -15.37 -3.04 5.51
N ALA A 186 -14.55 -4.05 5.81
CA ALA A 186 -13.83 -4.79 4.76
C ALA A 186 -14.78 -5.67 3.94
N SER A 187 -15.84 -6.20 4.57
CA SER A 187 -16.85 -7.03 3.92
C SER A 187 -17.77 -6.22 2.98
N SER A 188 -17.95 -4.93 3.25
CA SER A 188 -18.74 -4.00 2.44
C SER A 188 -17.93 -3.24 1.39
N ALA A 189 -16.59 -3.33 1.41
CA ALA A 189 -15.71 -2.69 0.44
C ALA A 189 -15.55 -3.50 -0.86
N THR A 190 -16.68 -3.86 -1.49
CA THR A 190 -16.68 -4.13 -2.93
C THR A 190 -16.92 -2.80 -3.63
N THR A 191 -16.01 -2.44 -4.52
CA THR A 191 -16.07 -1.23 -5.38
C THR A 191 -15.72 0.08 -4.68
N ASN A 192 -14.59 0.65 -5.10
CA ASN A 192 -14.30 2.07 -4.98
C ASN A 192 -15.40 2.86 -5.69
N GLN A 193 -16.51 3.14 -5.02
CA GLN A 193 -17.23 4.38 -5.32
C GLN A 193 -16.43 5.49 -4.66
N VAL A 194 -15.41 5.97 -5.38
CA VAL A 194 -14.95 7.34 -5.17
C VAL A 194 -16.14 8.19 -5.60
N ALA A 195 -17.07 8.44 -4.67
CA ALA A 195 -18.08 9.46 -4.90
C ALA A 195 -17.30 10.72 -5.30
N GLN A 196 -17.54 11.20 -6.53
CA GLN A 196 -17.08 12.49 -7.01
C GLN A 196 -17.79 13.56 -6.17
N ARG A 197 -17.41 13.69 -4.90
CA ARG A 197 -17.65 14.89 -4.14
C ARG A 197 -16.79 15.95 -4.83
N GLN A 198 -17.43 16.95 -5.44
CA GLN A 198 -16.80 18.21 -5.80
C GLN A 198 -16.11 18.75 -4.54
N ARG A 199 -14.84 18.40 -4.34
CA ARG A 199 -14.06 18.84 -3.19
C ARG A 199 -13.53 20.22 -3.52
N LEU A 200 -14.18 21.23 -2.99
CA LEU A 200 -13.61 22.56 -2.83
C LEU A 200 -12.18 22.44 -2.27
N ALA A 201 -11.21 23.13 -2.87
CA ALA A 201 -9.81 23.05 -2.46
C ALA A 201 -9.68 23.54 -1.01
N PRO A 202 -9.39 22.66 -0.03
CA PRO A 202 -9.51 23.05 1.37
C PRO A 202 -8.40 24.02 1.78
N LEU A 203 -8.77 25.13 2.42
CA LEU A 203 -7.80 25.99 3.09
C LEU A 203 -7.32 25.25 4.34
N THR A 204 -6.03 24.94 4.39
CA THR A 204 -5.49 24.08 5.44
C THR A 204 -4.62 24.88 6.40
N PHE A 205 -4.96 24.86 7.68
CA PHE A 205 -4.07 25.32 8.73
C PHE A 205 -3.14 24.17 9.15
N VAL A 206 -1.83 24.38 8.93
CA VAL A 206 -0.78 23.41 9.27
C VAL A 206 -0.06 23.88 10.52
N SER A 207 0.01 23.01 11.53
CA SER A 207 0.75 23.25 12.78
C SER A 207 1.58 22.03 13.11
N THR A 208 2.71 22.19 13.79
CA THR A 208 3.34 21.07 14.49
C THR A 208 2.47 20.66 15.67
N TYR A 209 2.32 19.34 15.90
CA TYR A 209 1.58 18.86 17.06
C TYR A 209 2.48 18.95 18.29
N ASN A 210 2.04 19.68 19.31
CA ASN A 210 2.66 19.66 20.62
C ASN A 210 1.53 19.61 21.67
N PRO A 211 1.48 18.59 22.54
CA PRO A 211 0.44 18.44 23.56
C PRO A 211 0.45 19.57 24.59
N ASN A 212 1.57 20.29 24.73
CA ASN A 212 1.72 21.42 25.64
C ASN A 212 1.27 22.74 25.01
N ASN A 213 1.06 22.78 23.69
CA ASN A 213 0.60 23.98 23.01
C ASN A 213 -0.92 24.11 23.15
N LEU A 214 -1.39 25.34 23.36
CA LEU A 214 -2.81 25.67 23.31
C LEU A 214 -3.38 25.36 21.93
N ASP A 215 -4.61 24.86 21.90
CA ASP A 215 -5.31 24.63 20.64
C ASP A 215 -5.73 25.97 20.03
N LEU A 216 -4.92 26.51 19.12
CA LEU A 216 -5.21 27.75 18.41
C LEU A 216 -6.25 27.58 17.30
N PHE A 217 -6.59 26.33 16.93
CA PHE A 217 -7.49 26.09 15.80
C PHE A 217 -8.91 26.65 16.00
N PRO A 218 -9.57 26.51 17.17
CA PRO A 218 -10.86 27.15 17.43
C PRO A 218 -10.79 28.68 17.35
N PHE A 219 -9.72 29.28 17.87
CA PHE A 219 -9.49 30.71 17.83
C PHE A 219 -9.32 31.21 16.38
N ILE A 220 -8.44 30.60 15.61
CA ILE A 220 -8.24 30.93 14.19
C ILE A 220 -9.55 30.73 13.40
N ARG A 221 -10.30 29.66 13.71
CA ARG A 221 -11.61 29.42 13.10
C ARG A 221 -12.62 30.52 13.45
N SER A 222 -12.58 31.08 14.65
CA SER A 222 -13.41 32.22 15.04
C SER A 222 -12.99 33.55 14.40
N LEU A 223 -11.74 33.67 13.96
CA LEU A 223 -11.23 34.84 13.23
C LEU A 223 -11.54 34.78 11.72
N LEU A 224 -11.78 33.59 11.16
CA LEU A 224 -12.13 33.43 9.73
C LEU A 224 -13.27 34.36 9.26
N PRO A 225 -14.39 34.52 10.00
CA PRO A 225 -15.44 35.46 9.62
C PRO A 225 -14.98 36.92 9.60
N GLN A 226 -14.01 37.31 10.43
CA GLN A 226 -13.50 38.68 10.51
C GLN A 226 -12.47 38.97 9.41
N MET A 227 -11.71 37.96 9.00
CA MET A 227 -10.81 38.03 7.83
C MET A 227 -11.58 38.14 6.50
N ASN A 228 -12.89 37.85 6.49
CA ASN A 228 -13.79 38.01 5.33
C ASN A 228 -14.24 39.48 5.11
N THR A 229 -13.47 40.48 5.54
CA THR A 229 -13.77 41.90 5.34
C THR A 229 -13.09 42.51 4.11
N GLN A 230 -12.08 41.84 3.53
CA GLN A 230 -11.46 42.26 2.27
C GLN A 230 -12.04 41.51 1.06
N ASP A 231 -12.64 42.24 0.12
CA ASP A 231 -13.39 41.69 -1.04
C ASP A 231 -12.65 40.63 -1.87
N LEU A 232 -11.32 40.74 -1.96
CA LEU A 232 -10.47 39.78 -2.70
C LEU A 232 -10.29 38.45 -1.95
N LEU A 233 -10.26 38.48 -0.61
CA LEU A 233 -10.14 37.30 0.25
C LEU A 233 -11.48 36.58 0.39
N ILE A 234 -12.60 37.33 0.41
CA ILE A 234 -13.97 36.79 0.49
C ILE A 234 -14.25 35.77 -0.61
N ARG A 235 -13.89 36.08 -1.86
CA ARG A 235 -14.09 35.16 -3.01
C ARG A 235 -13.23 33.90 -2.87
N LYS A 236 -11.96 34.03 -2.44
CA LYS A 236 -11.02 32.91 -2.31
C LYS A 236 -11.25 32.03 -1.07
N LEU A 237 -11.93 32.53 -0.03
CA LEU A 237 -12.14 31.83 1.23
C LEU A 237 -13.53 31.18 1.34
N LYS A 238 -14.60 31.81 0.80
CA LYS A 238 -15.96 31.23 0.80
C LYS A 238 -16.07 29.92 0.02
N GLU A 239 -15.20 29.74 -0.97
CA GLU A 239 -15.15 28.55 -1.83
C GLU A 239 -14.22 27.45 -1.27
N LYS A 240 -13.77 27.53 -0.01
CA LYS A 240 -12.79 26.59 0.54
C LYS A 240 -13.23 26.02 1.88
N GLU A 241 -13.13 24.70 2.02
CA GLU A 241 -13.29 24.05 3.32
C GLU A 241 -12.08 24.34 4.22
N PHE A 242 -12.28 24.89 5.42
CA PHE A 242 -11.18 25.08 6.36
C PHE A 242 -10.86 23.79 7.13
N ARG A 243 -9.63 23.31 7.03
CA ARG A 243 -9.19 22.04 7.64
C ARG A 243 -7.92 22.20 8.46
N ARG A 244 -7.81 21.45 9.55
CA ARG A 244 -6.56 21.32 10.32
C ARG A 244 -5.72 20.18 9.77
N LYS A 245 -4.41 20.39 9.63
CA LYS A 245 -3.42 19.31 9.48
C LYS A 245 -2.27 19.50 10.46
N TYR A 246 -1.71 18.39 10.90
CA TYR A 246 -0.46 18.40 11.65
C TYR A 246 0.69 18.00 10.73
N HIS A 247 1.80 18.74 10.79
CA HIS A 247 3.04 18.29 10.17
C HIS A 247 3.63 17.13 11.00
N PRO A 248 4.19 16.07 10.38
CA PRO A 248 5.00 15.10 11.10
C PRO A 248 6.14 15.85 11.80
N SER A 249 6.24 15.75 13.13
CA SER A 249 7.42 16.27 13.83
C SER A 249 8.63 15.47 13.34
N LEU A 250 9.62 16.14 12.74
CA LEU A 250 11.00 15.64 12.77
C LEU A 250 11.39 15.70 14.24
N ASN A 251 11.61 14.55 14.88
CA ASN A 251 12.24 14.56 16.20
C ASN A 251 13.66 15.11 16.01
N PRO A 252 14.11 16.08 16.82
CA PRO A 252 15.51 16.50 16.82
C PRO A 252 16.46 15.41 17.33
N ASP A 253 15.93 14.33 17.91
CA ASP A 253 16.70 13.28 18.58
C ASP A 253 16.97 12.04 17.69
N ASP A 254 16.71 12.13 16.37
CA ASP A 254 16.97 11.04 15.41
C ASP A 254 18.33 11.20 14.67
N GLU A 255 19.17 12.16 15.08
CA GLU A 255 20.60 12.22 14.73
C GLU A 255 21.44 11.93 15.97
N ASP A 256 21.78 10.65 16.18
CA ASP A 256 22.98 10.17 16.88
C ASP A 256 23.30 8.74 16.42
#